data_AF-A0A1Q6XBT2-F1
#
_entry.id   AF-A0A1Q6XBT2-F1
#
_cell.length_a   1.000
_cell.length_b   1.000
_cell.length_c   1.000
_cell.angle_alpha   90.00
_cell.angle_beta   90.00
_cell.angle_gamma   90.00
#
_symmetry.space_group_name_H-M   'P 1'
#
loop_
_entity.id
_entity.type
_entity.pdbx_description
1 polymer ?
#
loop_
_entity_poly.entity_id
_entity_poly.type
_entity_poly.pdbx_seq_one_letter_code
_entity_poly.pdbx_strand_id
1 'polypeptide(L)'
;MRNKKWLLLIAVLATCVMSRGQEKYLADAPSHHKFWDGPNTALFAVHMAMEATDFGITHHNLSKGGQEMNPMAKRLCESGTAGQLLFFGGRTAGALGLSYFFHKTGHHKLERAFTALTIADSSYGVIYSFAHR
;
A
#
# COMPACT_ATOMS: atom_id res chain seq x y z
N MET A 1 -28.48 7.26 4.93
CA MET A 1 -27.23 7.93 4.48
C MET A 1 -26.10 7.53 5.43
N ARG A 2 -25.21 6.61 5.00
CA ARG A 2 -24.18 6.02 5.87
C ARG A 2 -23.01 7.00 6.04
N ASN A 3 -22.70 7.36 7.29
CA ASN A 3 -21.72 8.40 7.64
C ASN A 3 -20.32 8.07 7.11
N LYS A 4 -19.94 8.66 5.97
CA LYS A 4 -18.63 8.50 5.31
C LYS A 4 -17.46 9.20 6.04
N LYS A 5 -17.68 9.69 7.28
CA LYS A 5 -16.68 10.43 8.08
C LYS A 5 -15.41 9.61 8.34
N TRP A 6 -15.50 8.29 8.38
CA TRP A 6 -14.35 7.39 8.51
C TRP A 6 -13.42 7.41 7.30
N LEU A 7 -13.93 7.60 6.08
CA LEU A 7 -13.10 7.72 4.87
C LEU A 7 -12.28 9.02 4.89
N LEU A 8 -12.85 10.10 5.41
CA LEU A 8 -12.15 11.37 5.62
C LEU A 8 -11.05 11.24 6.68
N LEU A 9 -11.30 10.52 7.78
CA LEU A 9 -10.27 10.26 8.81
C LEU A 9 -9.10 9.44 8.26
N ILE A 10 -9.37 8.40 7.47
CA ILE A 10 -8.31 7.59 6.82
C ILE A 10 -7.54 8.45 5.81
N ALA A 11 -8.24 9.23 4.98
CA ALA A 11 -7.60 10.12 4.01
C ALA A 11 -6.73 11.18 4.69
N VAL A 12 -7.20 11.80 5.79
CA VAL A 12 -6.47 12.79 6.59
C VAL A 12 -5.27 12.19 7.29
N LEU A 13 -5.39 10.99 7.86
CA LEU A 13 -4.25 10.28 8.46
C LEU A 13 -3.19 9.92 7.41
N ALA A 14 -3.61 9.46 6.23
CA ALA A 14 -2.72 9.20 5.10
C ALA A 14 -2.00 10.48 4.63
N THR A 15 -2.70 11.62 4.58
CA THR A 15 -2.08 12.91 4.20
C THR A 15 -1.11 13.42 5.27
N CYS A 16 -1.40 13.23 6.56
CA CYS A 16 -0.49 13.62 7.64
C CYS A 16 0.82 12.81 7.64
N VAL A 17 0.77 11.52 7.28
CA VAL A 17 1.97 10.69 7.11
C VAL A 17 2.80 11.14 5.91
N MET A 18 2.15 11.44 4.77
CA MET A 18 2.80 12.00 3.57
C MET A 18 3.47 13.36 3.87
N SER A 19 2.79 14.24 4.62
CA SER A 19 3.25 15.59 4.94
C SER A 19 4.48 15.61 5.86
N ARG A 20 4.60 14.68 6.82
CA ARG A 20 5.82 14.55 7.65
C ARG A 20 7.03 14.05 6.86
N GLY A 21 6.82 13.39 5.72
CA GLY A 21 7.90 12.96 4.82
C GLY A 21 8.52 14.08 3.99
N GLN A 22 7.98 15.30 4.04
CA GLN A 22 8.45 16.48 3.29
C GLN A 22 9.40 17.39 4.07
N GLU A 23 10.09 16.91 5.11
CA GLU A 23 11.14 17.73 5.76
C GLU A 23 12.17 18.19 4.73
N LYS A 24 12.18 19.52 4.50
CA LYS A 24 13.13 20.36 3.75
C LYS A 24 14.22 19.62 2.99
N TYR A 25 13.88 19.09 1.82
CA TYR A 25 14.86 18.66 0.83
C TYR A 25 15.52 19.90 0.22
N LEU A 26 16.65 20.33 0.79
CA LEU A 26 17.67 21.02 0.00
C LEU A 26 18.07 20.10 -1.16
N ALA A 27 18.43 20.68 -2.32
CA ALA A 27 18.85 19.92 -3.50
C ALA A 27 19.78 18.77 -3.11
N ASP A 28 19.50 17.55 -3.63
CA ASP A 28 20.01 16.24 -3.20
C ASP A 28 21.51 16.21 -2.84
N ALA A 29 21.87 16.76 -1.68
CA ALA A 29 23.10 16.43 -1.00
C ALA A 29 22.95 14.97 -0.55
N PRO A 30 24.00 14.13 -0.64
CA PRO A 30 23.92 12.72 -0.25
C PRO A 30 23.37 12.60 1.18
N SER A 31 22.06 12.32 1.29
CA SER A 31 21.42 12.23 2.58
C SER A 31 21.80 10.87 3.15
N HIS A 32 22.66 10.86 4.16
CA HIS A 32 23.01 9.67 4.94
C HIS A 32 21.84 9.20 5.83
N HIS A 33 20.61 9.16 5.31
CA HIS A 33 19.48 8.61 6.08
C HIS A 33 19.42 7.08 5.91
N LYS A 34 18.91 6.41 6.94
CA LYS A 34 18.77 4.95 6.97
C LYS A 34 17.47 4.56 6.28
N PHE A 35 17.46 3.43 5.57
CA PHE A 35 16.23 2.91 4.96
C PHE A 35 15.09 2.74 5.98
N TRP A 36 15.39 2.22 7.17
CA TRP A 36 14.44 2.13 8.28
C TRP A 36 14.51 3.38 9.16
N ASP A 37 14.17 4.53 8.59
CA ASP A 37 13.90 5.75 9.34
C ASP A 37 12.43 5.79 9.81
N GLY A 38 12.09 6.79 10.63
CA GLY A 38 10.72 6.97 11.11
C GLY A 38 9.68 7.07 9.99
N PRO A 39 9.89 7.93 8.97
CA PRO A 39 9.01 8.02 7.80
C PRO A 39 8.79 6.70 7.06
N ASN A 40 9.84 5.98 6.66
CA ASN A 40 9.68 4.70 5.97
C ASN A 40 9.02 3.65 6.85
N THR A 41 9.36 3.62 8.14
CA THR A 41 8.69 2.71 9.09
C THR A 41 7.18 2.97 9.12
N ALA A 42 6.77 4.25 9.16
CA ALA A 42 5.36 4.61 9.11
C ALA A 42 4.71 4.26 7.77
N LEU A 43 5.38 4.53 6.64
CA LEU A 43 4.89 4.18 5.31
C LEU A 43 4.68 2.67 5.15
N PHE A 44 5.67 1.86 5.53
CA PHE A 44 5.55 0.41 5.46
C PHE A 44 4.50 -0.15 6.42
N ALA A 45 4.35 0.43 7.61
CA ALA A 45 3.27 0.05 8.52
C ALA A 45 1.88 0.30 7.90
N VAL A 46 1.68 1.46 7.27
CA VAL A 46 0.44 1.79 6.56
C VAL A 46 0.24 0.86 5.36
N HIS A 47 1.29 0.60 4.57
CA HIS A 47 1.23 -0.32 3.44
C HIS A 47 0.81 -1.73 3.87
N MET A 48 1.45 -2.29 4.90
CA MET A 48 1.12 -3.61 5.45
C MET A 48 -0.33 -3.66 5.94
N ALA A 49 -0.81 -2.61 6.62
CA ALA A 49 -2.19 -2.56 7.10
C ALA A 49 -3.21 -2.52 5.95
N MET A 50 -2.95 -1.71 4.91
CA MET A 50 -3.84 -1.62 3.76
C MET A 50 -3.82 -2.89 2.92
N GLU A 51 -2.64 -3.46 2.65
CA GLU A 51 -2.50 -4.71 1.88
C GLU A 51 -3.17 -5.88 2.61
N ALA A 52 -3.00 -6.00 3.93
CA ALA A 52 -3.67 -7.04 4.72
C ALA A 52 -5.19 -6.86 4.74
N THR A 53 -5.67 -5.60 4.79
CA THR A 53 -7.11 -5.30 4.71
C THR A 53 -7.66 -5.70 3.34
N ASP A 54 -6.97 -5.35 2.26
CA ASP A 54 -7.36 -5.69 0.89
C ASP A 54 -7.41 -7.22 0.72
N PHE A 55 -6.35 -7.93 1.11
CA PHE A 55 -6.32 -9.40 1.15
C PHE A 55 -7.52 -9.98 1.91
N GLY A 56 -7.79 -9.49 3.12
CA GLY A 56 -8.89 -10.00 3.94
C GLY A 56 -10.26 -9.80 3.30
N ILE A 57 -10.48 -8.67 2.63
CA ILE A 57 -11.72 -8.39 1.90
C ILE A 57 -11.84 -9.28 0.66
N THR A 58 -10.79 -9.37 -0.16
CA THR A 58 -10.75 -10.26 -1.33
C THR A 58 -11.00 -11.71 -0.92
N HIS A 59 -10.31 -12.20 0.10
CA HIS A 59 -10.50 -13.55 0.63
C HIS A 59 -11.94 -13.78 1.07
N HIS A 60 -12.51 -12.84 1.84
CA HIS A 60 -13.90 -12.93 2.29
C HIS A 60 -14.89 -12.94 1.12
N ASN A 61 -14.73 -12.04 0.15
CA ASN A 61 -15.62 -11.93 -1.01
C ASN A 61 -15.58 -13.20 -1.86
N LEU A 62 -14.38 -13.71 -2.15
CA LEU A 62 -14.21 -14.94 -2.94
C LEU A 62 -14.72 -16.18 -2.20
N SER A 63 -14.57 -16.23 -0.86
CA SER A 63 -15.14 -17.33 -0.04
C SER A 63 -16.67 -17.41 -0.09
N LYS A 64 -17.33 -16.31 -0.50
CA LYS A 64 -18.78 -16.20 -0.66
C LYS A 64 -19.25 -16.33 -2.12
N GLY A 65 -18.37 -16.77 -3.03
CA GLY A 65 -18.68 -16.91 -4.45
C GLY A 65 -18.62 -15.59 -5.25
N GLY A 66 -18.01 -14.55 -4.69
CA GLY A 66 -17.68 -13.33 -5.44
C GLY A 66 -16.62 -13.58 -6.52
N GLN A 67 -16.31 -12.54 -7.29
CA GLN A 67 -15.29 -12.58 -8.34
C GLN A 67 -14.29 -11.44 -8.16
N GLU A 68 -13.04 -11.70 -8.53
CA GLU A 68 -12.00 -10.67 -8.54
C GLU A 68 -12.14 -9.85 -9.82
N MET A 69 -12.27 -8.54 -9.66
CA MET A 69 -12.51 -7.60 -10.76
C MET A 69 -11.21 -7.04 -11.34
N ASN A 70 -10.13 -7.04 -10.56
CA ASN A 70 -8.83 -6.61 -11.06
C ASN A 70 -8.22 -7.69 -11.96
N PRO A 71 -8.06 -7.47 -13.27
CA PRO A 71 -7.56 -8.48 -14.19
C PRO A 71 -6.14 -8.94 -13.86
N MET A 72 -5.32 -8.09 -13.22
CA MET A 72 -3.96 -8.42 -12.77
C MET A 72 -3.96 -9.37 -11.57
N ALA A 73 -4.95 -9.25 -10.69
CA ALA A 73 -5.09 -10.09 -9.50
C ALA A 73 -5.90 -11.37 -9.78
N LYS A 74 -6.83 -11.30 -10.74
CA LYS A 74 -7.91 -12.28 -10.95
C LYS A 74 -7.43 -13.72 -10.96
N ARG A 75 -6.46 -14.03 -11.83
CA ARG A 75 -5.95 -15.40 -12.00
C ARG A 75 -5.38 -16.00 -10.72
N LEU A 76 -4.61 -15.21 -9.97
CA LEU A 76 -4.01 -15.66 -8.72
C LEU A 76 -5.03 -15.69 -7.59
N CYS A 77 -5.82 -14.63 -7.42
CA CYS A 77 -6.79 -14.53 -6.33
C CYS A 77 -7.90 -15.58 -6.43
N GLU A 78 -8.41 -15.85 -7.63
CA GLU A 78 -9.44 -16.86 -7.87
C GLU A 78 -8.90 -18.30 -7.85
N SER A 79 -7.57 -18.51 -7.86
CA SER A 79 -6.97 -19.85 -7.72
C SER A 79 -6.99 -20.41 -6.30
N GLY A 80 -7.50 -19.64 -5.33
CA GLY A 80 -7.62 -20.01 -3.93
C GLY A 80 -6.62 -19.29 -3.01
N THR A 81 -6.66 -19.62 -1.72
CA THR A 81 -5.88 -18.90 -0.67
C THR A 81 -4.38 -18.85 -0.96
N ALA A 82 -3.80 -19.94 -1.49
CA ALA A 82 -2.38 -19.96 -1.83
C ALA A 82 -2.04 -18.93 -2.92
N GLY A 83 -2.87 -18.80 -3.95
CA GLY A 83 -2.70 -17.79 -5.00
C GLY A 83 -2.91 -16.36 -4.50
N GLN A 84 -3.87 -16.15 -3.59
CA GLN A 84 -4.04 -14.86 -2.92
C GLN A 84 -2.79 -14.49 -2.11
N LEU A 85 -2.24 -15.41 -1.31
CA LEU A 85 -1.00 -15.18 -0.57
C LEU A 85 0.18 -14.88 -1.50
N LEU A 86 0.28 -15.56 -2.65
CA LEU A 86 1.30 -15.25 -3.65
C LEU A 86 1.13 -13.85 -4.23
N PHE A 87 -0.11 -13.43 -4.54
CA PHE A 87 -0.38 -12.10 -5.08
C PHE A 87 -0.05 -10.99 -4.08
N PHE A 88 -0.69 -10.99 -2.91
CA PHE A 88 -0.52 -9.94 -1.89
C PHE A 88 0.86 -9.99 -1.22
N GLY A 89 1.37 -11.20 -0.97
CA GLY A 89 2.74 -11.38 -0.46
C GLY A 89 3.79 -10.93 -1.48
N GLY A 90 3.60 -11.26 -2.75
CA GLY A 90 4.47 -10.81 -3.84
C GLY A 90 4.46 -9.29 -4.01
N ARG A 91 3.29 -8.66 -3.89
CA ARG A 91 3.16 -7.19 -3.90
C ARG A 91 3.87 -6.54 -2.73
N THR A 92 3.71 -7.08 -1.52
CA THR A 92 4.41 -6.59 -0.32
C THR A 92 5.93 -6.71 -0.48
N ALA A 93 6.41 -7.87 -0.91
CA ALA A 93 7.83 -8.11 -1.15
C ALA A 93 8.38 -7.21 -2.26
N GLY A 94 7.60 -7.00 -3.34
CA GLY A 94 7.95 -6.09 -4.42
C GLY A 94 7.99 -4.61 -3.98
N ALA A 95 7.02 -4.18 -3.16
CA ALA A 95 6.99 -2.85 -2.56
C ALA A 95 8.27 -2.58 -1.76
N LEU A 96 8.63 -3.51 -0.87
CA LEU A 96 9.84 -3.44 -0.06
C LEU A 96 11.11 -3.47 -0.91
N GLY A 97 11.21 -4.43 -1.83
CA GLY A 97 12.38 -4.63 -2.66
C GLY A 97 12.69 -3.46 -3.57
N LEU A 98 11.68 -2.90 -4.26
CA LEU A 98 11.89 -1.78 -5.17
C LEU A 98 12.15 -0.47 -4.42
N SER A 99 11.46 -0.25 -3.29
CA SER A 99 11.75 0.88 -2.40
C SER A 99 13.19 0.81 -1.89
N TYR A 100 13.64 -0.37 -1.44
CA TYR A 100 15.03 -0.58 -1.02
C TYR A 100 16.03 -0.40 -2.17
N PHE A 101 15.68 -0.81 -3.39
CA PHE A 101 16.51 -0.56 -4.56
C PHE A 101 16.68 0.94 -4.83
N PHE A 102 15.59 1.73 -4.76
CA PHE A 102 15.67 3.18 -4.88
C PHE A 102 16.52 3.80 -3.77
N HIS A 103 16.39 3.31 -2.53
CA HIS A 103 17.24 3.72 -1.42
C HIS A 103 18.73 3.49 -1.71
N LYS A 104 19.09 2.27 -2.11
CA LYS A 104 20.48 1.86 -2.37
C LYS A 104 21.12 2.61 -3.54
N THR A 105 20.30 3.07 -4.48
CA THR A 105 20.74 3.85 -5.65
C THR A 105 20.66 5.37 -5.42
N GLY A 106 20.32 5.83 -4.21
CA GLY A 106 20.24 7.25 -3.86
C GLY A 106 18.96 7.97 -4.31
N HIS A 107 17.99 7.26 -4.88
CA HIS A 107 16.72 7.81 -5.36
C HIS A 107 15.68 7.91 -4.23
N HIS A 108 16.01 8.62 -3.16
CA HIS A 108 15.22 8.68 -1.93
C HIS A 108 13.79 9.23 -2.08
N LYS A 109 13.57 10.09 -3.07
CA LYS A 109 12.21 10.56 -3.41
C LYS A 109 11.39 9.44 -4.05
N LEU A 110 12.00 8.63 -4.93
CA LEU A 110 11.33 7.49 -5.56
C LEU A 110 11.07 6.36 -4.56
N GLU A 111 11.99 6.13 -3.62
CA GLU A 111 11.80 5.21 -2.49
C GLU A 111 10.48 5.49 -1.74
N ARG A 112 10.28 6.75 -1.31
CA ARG A 112 9.07 7.16 -0.59
C ARG A 112 7.85 7.22 -1.50
N ALA A 113 7.99 7.79 -2.70
CA ALA A 113 6.89 7.91 -3.66
C ALA A 113 6.35 6.54 -4.09
N PHE A 114 7.23 5.57 -4.33
CA PHE A 114 6.80 4.22 -4.70
C PHE A 114 6.01 3.54 -3.58
N THR A 115 6.48 3.64 -2.34
CA THR A 115 5.75 3.12 -1.18
C THR A 115 4.39 3.83 -1.00
N ALA A 116 4.31 5.14 -1.28
CA ALA A 116 3.05 5.87 -1.30
C ALA A 116 2.07 5.37 -2.38
N LEU A 117 2.59 5.06 -3.57
CA LEU A 117 1.80 4.52 -4.69
C LEU A 117 1.22 3.14 -4.35
N THR A 118 1.99 2.26 -3.71
CA THR A 118 1.48 0.93 -3.31
C THR A 118 0.40 1.04 -2.24
N ILE A 119 0.52 1.98 -1.29
CA ILE A 119 -0.54 2.30 -0.32
C ILE A 119 -1.81 2.75 -1.04
N ALA A 120 -1.67 3.67 -2.00
CA ALA A 120 -2.81 4.23 -2.72
C ALA A 120 -3.57 3.15 -3.51
N ASP A 121 -2.85 2.22 -4.15
CA ASP A 121 -3.42 1.10 -4.89
C ASP A 121 -4.26 0.17 -3.99
N SER A 122 -3.71 -0.31 -2.87
CA SER A 122 -4.47 -1.16 -1.95
C SER A 122 -5.62 -0.39 -1.27
N SER A 123 -5.43 0.90 -0.98
CA SER A 123 -6.50 1.76 -0.46
C SER A 123 -7.66 1.88 -1.45
N TYR A 124 -7.37 1.97 -2.75
CA TYR A 124 -8.39 1.99 -3.79
C TYR A 124 -9.20 0.69 -3.80
N GLY A 125 -8.55 -0.49 -3.74
CA GLY A 125 -9.22 -1.79 -3.67
C GLY A 125 -10.14 -1.92 -2.45
N VAL A 126 -9.66 -1.49 -1.28
CA VAL A 126 -10.43 -1.47 -0.03
C VAL A 126 -11.66 -0.54 -0.14
N ILE A 127 -11.47 0.69 -0.63
CA ILE A 127 -12.56 1.68 -0.79
C ILE A 127 -13.58 1.17 -1.80
N TYR A 128 -13.13 0.68 -2.95
CA TYR A 128 -13.99 0.13 -3.99
C TYR A 128 -14.84 -1.00 -3.43
N SER A 129 -14.21 -1.94 -2.72
CA SER A 129 -14.91 -3.05 -2.09
C SER A 129 -15.96 -2.57 -1.08
N PHE A 130 -15.65 -1.62 -0.21
CA PHE A 130 -16.66 -1.09 0.73
C PHE A 130 -17.79 -0.30 0.05
N ALA A 131 -17.52 0.33 -1.09
CA ALA A 131 -18.51 1.07 -1.86
C ALA A 131 -19.47 0.16 -2.63
N HIS A 132 -19.03 -1.05 -3.00
CA HIS A 132 -19.76 -1.99 -3.86
C HIS A 132 -20.12 -3.32 -3.16
N ARG A 133 -20.14 -3.33 -1.82
CA ARG A 133 -20.67 -4.42 -1.00
C ARG A 133 -22.20 -4.46 -1.00
#